data_AF-A0A4V2Y155-F1
#
_entry.id   AF-A0A4V2Y155-F1
#
_cell.length_a   1.000
_cell.length_b   1.000
_cell.length_c   1.000
_cell.angle_alpha   90.00
_cell.angle_beta   90.00
_cell.angle_gamma   90.00
#
_symmetry.space_group_name_H-M   'P 1'
#
loop_
_entity.id
_entity.type
_entity.pdbx_description
1 polymer ?
#
loop_
_entity_poly.entity_id
_entity_poly.type
_entity_poly.pdbx_seq_one_letter_code
_entity_poly.pdbx_strand_id
1 'polypeptide(L)'
;MPFPLYPSARPGVPDVPTDNHTAVNMAYRCGDNAWPRALHTYVVDVRRYSAQYPSFGPANANINACAFWPSGADNPVPLAGNRAPGVLVTAALRDVSVPIAKSRAVAAAVHGSRLVTIDAQTHAPFPHFGNACLNGAVVDYFVTGVLPGATWPVEGWPMRLPEPSAGA
;
A
#
# COMPACT_ATOMS: atom_id res chain seq x y z
N MET A 1 12.07 -28.06 8.54
CA MET A 1 11.66 -26.65 8.32
C MET A 1 11.07 -26.14 9.63
N PRO A 2 11.75 -25.25 10.38
CA PRO A 2 11.38 -24.91 11.76
C PRO A 2 10.34 -23.78 11.89
N PHE A 3 9.63 -23.43 10.82
CA PHE A 3 8.56 -22.42 10.86
C PHE A 3 7.22 -23.07 10.50
N PRO A 4 6.16 -22.90 11.30
CA PRO A 4 4.82 -23.31 10.90
C PRO A 4 4.43 -22.51 9.65
N LEU A 5 4.23 -23.21 8.53
CA LEU A 5 3.84 -22.60 7.24
C LEU A 5 2.45 -21.95 7.28
N TYR A 6 1.68 -22.27 8.31
CA TYR A 6 0.40 -21.64 8.59
C TYR A 6 0.55 -20.84 9.88
N PRO A 7 0.41 -19.49 9.84
CA PRO A 7 0.12 -18.75 11.04
C PRO A 7 -1.04 -19.42 11.75
N SER A 8 -0.99 -19.55 13.08
CA SER A 8 -2.20 -19.88 13.82
C SER A 8 -3.27 -18.88 13.40
N ALA A 9 -4.41 -19.39 12.94
CA ALA A 9 -5.53 -18.52 12.59
C ALA A 9 -5.80 -17.65 13.80
N ARG A 10 -5.59 -16.33 13.67
CA ARG A 10 -6.04 -15.41 14.71
C ARG A 10 -7.53 -15.68 14.87
N PRO A 11 -8.06 -15.79 16.10
CA PRO A 11 -9.49 -15.93 16.30
C PRO A 11 -10.19 -14.86 15.45
N GLY A 12 -11.07 -15.29 14.54
CA GLY A 12 -11.90 -14.35 13.80
C GLY A 12 -12.77 -13.54 14.77
N VAL A 13 -13.38 -12.47 14.27
CA VAL A 13 -14.46 -11.82 15.02
C VAL A 13 -15.58 -12.86 15.19
N PRO A 14 -16.14 -13.06 16.40
CA PRO A 14 -17.26 -13.97 16.59
C PRO A 14 -18.37 -13.69 15.57
N ASP A 15 -18.98 -14.76 15.04
CA ASP A 15 -20.04 -14.72 14.02
C ASP A 15 -19.64 -14.10 12.66
N VAL A 16 -18.35 -13.80 12.44
CA VAL A 16 -17.84 -13.39 11.12
C VAL A 16 -17.16 -14.58 10.44
N PRO A 17 -17.56 -14.93 9.20
CA PRO A 17 -16.89 -15.98 8.43
C PRO A 17 -15.38 -15.73 8.31
N THR A 18 -14.58 -16.80 8.40
CA THR A 18 -13.11 -16.71 8.38
C THR A 18 -12.56 -16.18 7.05
N ASP A 19 -13.31 -16.33 5.96
CA ASP A 19 -12.99 -15.84 4.63
C ASP A 19 -13.51 -14.42 4.35
N ASN A 20 -14.24 -13.80 5.29
CA ASN A 20 -14.90 -12.51 5.09
C ASN A 20 -13.93 -11.43 4.59
N HIS A 21 -12.71 -11.35 5.15
CA HIS A 21 -11.69 -10.41 4.68
C HIS A 21 -11.35 -10.61 3.19
N THR A 22 -11.18 -11.87 2.76
CA THR A 22 -10.86 -12.22 1.38
C THR A 22 -12.05 -11.95 0.46
N ALA A 23 -13.26 -12.36 0.86
CA ALA A 23 -14.48 -12.18 0.08
C ALA A 23 -14.76 -10.68 -0.16
N VAL A 24 -14.70 -9.87 0.90
CA VAL A 24 -14.92 -8.42 0.81
C VAL A 24 -13.82 -7.74 -0.01
N ASN A 25 -12.55 -8.11 0.18
CA ASN A 25 -11.45 -7.57 -0.62
C ASN A 25 -11.65 -7.84 -2.13
N MET A 26 -12.08 -9.05 -2.49
CA MET A 26 -12.41 -9.39 -3.88
C MET A 26 -13.58 -8.57 -4.40
N ALA A 27 -14.66 -8.41 -3.63
CA ALA A 27 -15.81 -7.61 -4.04
C ALA A 27 -15.45 -6.16 -4.36
N TYR A 28 -14.67 -5.49 -3.49
CA TYR A 28 -14.19 -4.12 -3.75
C TYR A 28 -13.25 -4.06 -4.96
N ARG A 29 -12.25 -4.94 -5.04
CA ARG A 29 -11.31 -4.97 -6.17
C ARG A 29 -12.01 -5.13 -7.51
N CYS A 30 -13.03 -6.00 -7.56
CA CYS A 30 -13.79 -6.24 -8.79
C CYS A 30 -14.81 -5.12 -9.09
N GLY A 31 -15.28 -4.42 -8.05
CA GLY A 31 -16.24 -3.31 -8.17
C GLY A 31 -15.60 -1.96 -8.51
N ASP A 32 -14.37 -1.72 -8.07
CA ASP A 32 -13.71 -0.41 -8.19
C ASP A 32 -13.22 -0.08 -9.60
N ASN A 33 -13.02 -1.09 -10.46
CA ASN A 33 -12.44 -0.89 -11.79
C ASN A 33 -13.06 -1.82 -12.82
N ALA A 34 -12.99 -1.43 -14.09
CA ALA A 34 -13.32 -2.33 -15.19
C ALA A 34 -12.19 -3.35 -15.40
N TRP A 35 -12.50 -4.63 -15.30
CA TRP A 35 -11.55 -5.72 -15.55
C TRP A 35 -11.70 -6.30 -16.97
N PRO A 36 -10.59 -6.73 -17.61
CA PRO A 36 -10.66 -7.43 -18.89
C PRO A 36 -11.60 -8.64 -18.83
N ARG A 37 -12.45 -8.82 -19.85
CA ARG A 37 -13.34 -9.99 -19.93
C ARG A 37 -12.78 -11.10 -20.80
N ALA A 38 -11.92 -10.73 -21.74
CA ALA A 38 -11.43 -11.65 -22.74
C ALA A 38 -10.28 -12.49 -22.19
N LEU A 39 -10.42 -13.81 -22.26
CA LEU A 39 -9.39 -14.75 -21.81
C LEU A 39 -8.02 -14.50 -22.46
N HIS A 40 -8.01 -14.04 -23.73
CA HIS A 40 -6.77 -13.78 -24.45
C HIS A 40 -5.88 -12.73 -23.74
N THR A 41 -6.46 -11.74 -23.07
CA THR A 41 -5.72 -10.71 -22.32
C THR A 41 -4.90 -11.36 -21.20
N TYR A 42 -5.53 -12.22 -20.40
CA TYR A 42 -4.89 -12.95 -19.33
C TYR A 42 -3.81 -13.92 -19.82
N VAL A 43 -4.04 -14.62 -20.94
CA VAL A 43 -3.02 -15.51 -21.53
C VAL A 43 -1.76 -14.73 -21.94
N VAL A 44 -1.92 -13.56 -22.55
CA VAL A 44 -0.80 -12.68 -22.92
C VAL A 44 -0.08 -12.18 -21.68
N ASP A 45 -0.82 -11.69 -20.68
CA ASP A 45 -0.23 -11.15 -19.45
C ASP A 45 0.50 -12.23 -18.66
N VAL A 46 -0.09 -13.42 -18.48
CA VAL A 46 0.59 -14.54 -17.81
C VAL A 46 1.90 -14.88 -18.51
N ARG A 47 1.93 -14.98 -19.85
CA ARG A 47 3.17 -15.25 -20.59
C ARG A 47 4.22 -14.16 -20.38
N ARG A 48 3.81 -12.90 -20.49
CA ARG A 48 4.68 -11.73 -20.30
C ARG A 48 5.27 -11.70 -18.89
N TYR A 49 4.43 -11.80 -17.86
CA TYR A 49 4.85 -11.70 -16.48
C TYR A 49 5.58 -12.94 -15.97
N SER A 50 5.34 -14.13 -16.55
CA SER A 50 6.12 -15.34 -16.24
C SER A 50 7.58 -15.20 -16.65
N ALA A 51 7.86 -14.55 -17.79
CA ALA A 51 9.23 -14.31 -18.25
C ALA A 51 9.98 -13.33 -17.35
N GLN A 52 9.29 -12.28 -16.86
CA GLN A 52 9.91 -11.22 -16.06
C GLN A 52 9.96 -11.56 -14.56
N TYR A 53 8.95 -12.26 -14.05
CA TYR A 53 8.77 -12.59 -12.63
C TYR A 53 8.34 -14.06 -12.46
N PRO A 54 9.25 -15.04 -12.63
CA PRO A 54 8.87 -16.45 -12.75
C PRO A 54 8.04 -17.01 -11.58
N SER A 55 8.33 -16.58 -10.35
CA SER A 55 7.63 -17.08 -9.15
C SER A 55 6.26 -16.43 -8.88
N PHE A 56 6.10 -15.15 -9.24
CA PHE A 56 4.92 -14.37 -8.84
C PHE A 56 4.08 -13.85 -10.02
N GLY A 57 4.69 -13.73 -11.19
CA GLY A 57 4.06 -13.25 -12.41
C GLY A 57 2.81 -14.06 -12.80
N PRO A 58 2.90 -15.41 -12.92
CA PRO A 58 1.72 -16.20 -13.28
C PRO A 58 0.57 -16.03 -12.30
N ALA A 59 0.86 -16.00 -10.99
CA ALA A 59 -0.16 -15.87 -9.95
C ALA A 59 -0.87 -14.50 -9.98
N ASN A 60 -0.13 -13.42 -10.23
CA ASN A 60 -0.67 -12.07 -10.26
C ASN A 60 -1.37 -11.70 -11.59
N ALA A 61 -0.95 -12.32 -12.69
CA ALA A 61 -1.45 -12.01 -14.03
C ALA A 61 -2.62 -12.91 -14.48
N ASN A 62 -2.96 -13.94 -13.71
CA ASN A 62 -3.98 -14.91 -14.10
C ASN A 62 -5.39 -14.31 -14.08
N ILE A 63 -6.30 -14.98 -14.77
CA ILE A 63 -7.73 -14.69 -14.70
C ILE A 63 -8.24 -14.92 -13.27
N ASN A 64 -9.08 -14.01 -12.79
CA ASN A 64 -9.68 -14.07 -11.45
C ASN A 64 -11.19 -13.77 -11.52
N ALA A 65 -11.87 -13.80 -10.37
CA ALA A 65 -13.32 -13.57 -10.29
C ALA A 65 -13.77 -12.22 -10.89
N CYS A 66 -12.90 -11.21 -10.93
CA CYS A 66 -13.23 -9.90 -11.47
C CYS A 66 -13.50 -9.91 -12.98
N ALA A 67 -12.95 -10.88 -13.73
CA ALA A 67 -13.28 -11.09 -15.14
C ALA A 67 -14.76 -11.49 -15.33
N PHE A 68 -15.45 -11.94 -14.28
CA PHE A 68 -16.83 -12.42 -14.31
C PHE A 68 -17.78 -11.58 -13.43
N TRP A 69 -17.25 -10.68 -12.60
CA TRP A 69 -18.03 -9.77 -11.74
C TRP A 69 -18.94 -8.87 -12.58
N PRO A 70 -20.15 -8.46 -12.16
CA PRO A 70 -20.92 -7.44 -12.88
C PRO A 70 -20.07 -6.18 -13.13
N SER A 71 -20.26 -5.48 -14.25
CA SER A 71 -19.41 -4.34 -14.59
C SER A 71 -19.49 -3.26 -13.52
N GLY A 72 -18.40 -3.10 -12.76
CA GLY A 72 -18.11 -1.88 -12.02
C GLY A 72 -17.69 -0.79 -13.00
N ALA A 73 -18.13 0.43 -12.76
CA ALA A 73 -17.53 1.61 -13.36
C ALA A 73 -16.43 2.08 -12.41
N ASP A 74 -15.23 2.32 -12.95
CA ASP A 74 -14.28 3.17 -12.24
C ASP A 74 -14.98 4.51 -11.99
N ASN A 75 -15.05 4.92 -10.72
CA ASN A 75 -15.55 6.22 -10.32
C ASN A 75 -14.37 7.05 -9.83
N PRO A 76 -13.35 7.32 -10.68
CA PRO A 76 -12.20 8.06 -10.24
C PRO A 76 -12.67 9.48 -9.95
N VAL A 77 -12.66 9.86 -8.68
CA VAL A 77 -12.97 11.24 -8.30
C VAL A 77 -11.82 12.09 -8.84
N PRO A 78 -12.09 13.04 -9.75
CA PRO A 78 -11.04 13.92 -10.22
C PRO A 78 -10.49 14.69 -9.02
N LEU A 79 -9.20 14.52 -8.73
CA LEU A 79 -8.49 15.34 -7.74
C LEU A 79 -8.29 16.78 -8.24
N ALA A 80 -8.64 17.03 -9.52
CA ALA A 80 -8.69 18.33 -10.14
C ALA A 80 -9.69 19.25 -9.41
N GLY A 81 -9.18 20.38 -8.92
CA GLY A 81 -9.94 21.39 -8.20
C GLY A 81 -9.30 21.81 -6.87
N ASN A 82 -8.32 21.05 -6.37
CA ASN A 82 -7.50 21.39 -5.20
C ASN A 82 -8.32 21.94 -4.01
N ARG A 83 -9.50 21.34 -3.77
CA ARG A 83 -10.41 21.79 -2.71
C ARG A 83 -10.01 21.31 -1.32
N ALA A 84 -9.05 20.38 -1.25
CA ALA A 84 -8.50 19.86 0.00
C ALA A 84 -7.11 20.48 0.26
N PRO A 85 -6.74 20.72 1.53
CA PRO A 85 -5.34 20.96 1.90
C PRO A 85 -4.45 19.80 1.44
N GLY A 86 -3.14 20.08 1.31
CA GLY A 86 -2.16 19.03 1.07
C GLY A 86 -2.21 17.95 2.15
N VAL A 87 -1.90 16.71 1.78
CA VAL A 87 -1.90 15.56 2.71
C VAL A 87 -0.49 15.03 2.95
N LEU A 88 -0.31 14.32 4.07
CA LEU A 88 0.90 13.56 4.35
C LEU A 88 0.76 12.15 3.78
N VAL A 89 1.55 11.83 2.76
CA VAL A 89 1.64 10.49 2.18
C VAL A 89 2.82 9.77 2.83
N THR A 90 2.62 8.54 3.31
CA THR A 90 3.70 7.72 3.87
C THR A 90 3.97 6.51 3.00
N ALA A 91 5.24 6.15 2.79
CA ALA A 91 5.58 4.96 2.01
C ALA A 91 6.85 4.28 2.51
N ALA A 92 7.00 3.00 2.21
CA ALA A 92 8.28 2.31 2.35
C ALA A 92 8.91 2.14 0.96
N LEU A 93 10.22 2.35 0.84
CA LEU A 93 10.90 2.26 -0.46
C LEU A 93 10.86 0.83 -1.05
N ARG A 94 10.73 -0.19 -0.21
CA ARG A 94 10.66 -1.61 -0.59
C ARG A 94 9.29 -2.24 -0.29
N ASP A 95 8.21 -1.45 -0.36
CA ASP A 95 6.83 -1.98 -0.31
C ASP A 95 6.50 -2.73 -1.62
N VAL A 96 6.25 -4.03 -1.51
CA VAL A 96 5.90 -4.91 -2.65
C VAL A 96 4.42 -4.86 -3.02
N SER A 97 3.56 -4.38 -2.12
CA SER A 97 2.11 -4.26 -2.34
C SER A 97 1.77 -2.93 -2.99
N VAL A 98 2.44 -1.85 -2.57
CA VAL A 98 2.27 -0.50 -3.12
C VAL A 98 3.65 0.08 -3.46
N PRO A 99 4.18 -0.19 -4.67
CA PRO A 99 5.48 0.33 -5.07
C PRO A 99 5.57 1.85 -4.96
N ILE A 100 6.74 2.38 -4.58
CA ILE A 100 6.97 3.81 -4.29
C ILE A 100 6.47 4.76 -5.40
N ALA A 101 6.49 4.34 -6.66
CA ALA A 101 5.96 5.11 -7.77
C ALA A 101 4.47 5.46 -7.61
N LYS A 102 3.67 4.57 -7.01
CA LYS A 102 2.25 4.82 -6.71
C LYS A 102 2.08 5.88 -5.61
N SER A 103 2.86 5.80 -4.54
CA SER A 103 2.83 6.81 -3.47
C SER A 103 3.30 8.18 -3.95
N ARG A 104 4.31 8.22 -4.84
CA ARG A 104 4.74 9.46 -5.51
C ARG A 104 3.63 10.05 -6.39
N ALA A 105 2.91 9.21 -7.13
CA ALA A 105 1.78 9.65 -7.95
C ALA A 105 0.66 10.27 -7.10
N VAL A 106 0.32 9.67 -5.96
CA VAL A 106 -0.66 10.23 -5.01
C VAL A 106 -0.19 11.58 -4.47
N ALA A 107 1.06 11.67 -4.00
CA ALA A 107 1.62 12.91 -3.48
C ALA A 107 1.66 14.04 -4.54
N ALA A 108 1.86 13.70 -5.81
CA ALA A 108 1.83 14.65 -6.91
C ALA A 108 0.40 15.07 -7.30
N ALA A 109 -0.57 14.15 -7.20
CA ALA A 109 -1.95 14.40 -7.61
C ALA A 109 -2.72 15.30 -6.64
N VAL A 110 -2.36 15.30 -5.35
CA VAL A 110 -2.94 16.19 -4.34
C VAL A 110 -1.98 17.35 -4.08
N HIS A 111 -2.28 18.52 -4.64
CA HIS A 111 -1.38 19.67 -4.56
C HIS A 111 -1.08 20.09 -3.11
N GLY A 112 0.17 20.48 -2.85
CA GLY A 112 0.63 20.85 -1.51
C GLY A 112 1.00 19.66 -0.62
N SER A 113 0.74 18.41 -1.04
CA SER A 113 1.08 17.22 -0.25
C SER A 113 2.58 17.03 -0.05
N ARG A 114 2.93 16.20 0.93
CA ARG A 114 4.30 15.77 1.21
C ARG A 114 4.36 14.26 1.30
N LEU A 115 5.43 13.69 0.76
CA LEU A 115 5.71 12.27 0.87
C LEU A 115 6.79 12.07 1.94
N VAL A 116 6.54 11.17 2.89
CA VAL A 116 7.53 10.69 3.85
C VAL A 116 7.83 9.23 3.57
N THR A 117 9.11 8.92 3.36
CA THR A 117 9.52 7.55 3.07
C THR A 117 10.46 6.99 4.13
N ILE A 118 10.38 5.68 4.36
CA ILE A 118 11.39 4.92 5.07
C ILE A 118 12.03 3.89 4.15
N ASP A 119 13.32 3.62 4.32
CA ASP A 119 13.97 2.53 3.61
C ASP A 119 13.75 1.19 4.33
N ALA A 120 12.59 0.56 4.09
CA ALA A 120 12.19 -0.67 4.73
C ALA A 120 11.39 -1.57 3.79
N GLN A 121 11.44 -2.89 4.02
CA GLN A 121 10.54 -3.85 3.40
C GLN A 121 9.32 -4.05 4.31
N THR A 122 8.29 -3.25 4.08
CA THR A 122 7.04 -3.30 4.84
C THR A 122 5.89 -2.75 4.00
N HIS A 123 4.66 -3.17 4.29
CA HIS A 123 3.45 -2.58 3.74
C HIS A 123 2.71 -1.82 4.84
N ALA A 124 2.28 -0.59 4.56
CA ALA A 124 1.72 0.35 5.54
C ALA A 124 2.70 0.63 6.71
N PRO A 125 3.75 1.44 6.49
CA PRO A 125 4.82 1.65 7.47
C PRO A 125 4.39 2.43 8.73
N PHE A 126 3.27 3.15 8.70
CA PHE A 126 2.69 3.79 9.88
C PHE A 126 1.44 3.02 10.34
N PRO A 127 1.16 2.92 11.66
CA PRO A 127 2.08 3.14 12.78
C PRO A 127 2.88 1.88 13.15
N HIS A 128 2.42 0.71 12.70
CA HIS A 128 2.78 -0.58 13.29
C HIS A 128 4.18 -1.08 12.95
N PHE A 129 4.82 -0.56 11.89
CA PHE A 129 6.21 -0.93 11.61
C PHE A 129 7.18 -0.39 12.67
N GLY A 130 6.79 0.65 13.42
CA GLY A 130 7.54 1.13 14.58
C GLY A 130 8.75 2.01 14.25
N ASN A 131 8.80 2.62 13.06
CA ASN A 131 9.87 3.58 12.75
C ASN A 131 9.60 4.91 13.49
N ALA A 132 10.44 5.23 14.48
CA ALA A 132 10.25 6.40 15.33
C ALA A 132 10.22 7.72 14.55
N CYS A 133 11.06 7.88 13.53
CA CYS A 133 11.10 9.10 12.71
C CYS A 133 9.81 9.30 11.90
N LEU A 134 9.35 8.24 11.22
CA LEU A 134 8.10 8.26 10.47
C LEU A 134 6.91 8.52 11.40
N ASN A 135 6.83 7.78 12.50
CA ASN A 135 5.73 7.92 13.46
C ASN A 135 5.71 9.31 14.07
N GLY A 136 6.88 9.88 14.42
CA GLY A 136 7.01 11.26 14.88
C GLY A 136 6.49 12.26 13.86
N ALA A 137 6.92 12.17 12.59
CA ALA A 137 6.44 13.07 11.53
C ALA A 137 4.91 12.96 11.29
N VAL A 138 4.34 11.76 11.37
CA VAL A 138 2.89 11.57 11.24
C VAL A 138 2.14 12.11 12.46
N VAL A 139 2.64 11.87 13.67
CA VAL A 139 2.04 12.40 14.90
C VAL A 139 2.10 13.93 14.93
N ASP A 140 3.23 14.54 14.58
CA ASP A 140 3.38 16.00 14.49
C ASP A 140 2.38 16.60 13.49
N TYR A 141 2.20 15.96 12.33
CA TYR A 141 1.19 16.38 11.37
C TYR A 141 -0.23 16.25 11.92
N PHE A 142 -0.57 15.16 12.62
CA PHE A 142 -1.89 15.01 13.22
C PHE A 142 -2.16 16.02 14.34
N VAL A 143 -1.15 16.38 15.13
CA VAL A 143 -1.29 17.33 16.25
C VAL A 143 -1.35 18.78 15.74
N THR A 144 -0.51 19.13 14.76
CA THR A 144 -0.33 20.53 14.34
C THR A 144 -1.06 20.89 13.05
N GLY A 145 -1.41 19.90 12.23
CA GLY A 145 -1.86 20.09 10.85
C GLY A 145 -0.77 20.57 9.88
N VAL A 146 0.49 20.70 10.33
CA VAL A 146 1.59 21.23 9.53
C VAL A 146 2.32 20.10 8.82
N LEU A 147 2.42 20.20 7.50
CA LEU A 147 3.20 19.26 6.69
C LEU A 147 4.71 19.51 6.86
N PRO A 148 5.56 18.47 6.78
CA PRO A 148 7.01 18.64 6.79
C PRO A 148 7.50 19.58 5.68
N GLY A 149 8.51 20.40 5.98
CA GLY A 149 9.03 21.41 5.03
C GLY A 149 9.54 20.83 3.71
N ALA A 150 9.99 19.57 3.70
CA ALA A 150 10.46 18.86 2.52
C ALA A 150 9.90 17.43 2.44
N THR A 151 9.87 16.88 1.21
CA THR A 151 9.63 15.45 0.96
C THR A 151 10.83 14.65 1.47
N TRP A 152 10.59 13.55 2.18
CA TRP A 152 11.62 12.69 2.76
C TRP A 152 12.00 11.54 1.81
N PRO A 153 13.26 11.06 1.84
CA PRO A 153 14.31 11.46 2.78
C PRO A 153 14.96 12.79 2.38
N VAL A 154 15.16 13.68 3.36
CA VAL A 154 16.16 14.73 3.24
C VAL A 154 17.50 14.06 3.49
N GLU A 155 18.38 14.08 2.50
CA GLU A 155 19.75 13.60 2.65
C GLU A 155 20.40 14.25 3.89
N GLY A 156 20.88 13.45 4.84
CA GLY A 156 21.57 13.95 6.05
C GLY A 156 20.77 14.04 7.36
N TRP A 157 19.48 13.66 7.41
CA TRP A 157 18.82 13.42 8.70
C TRP A 157 19.05 11.99 9.17
N PRO A 158 19.42 11.76 10.44
CA PRO A 158 19.90 10.47 10.88
C PRO A 158 18.81 9.41 10.74
N MET A 159 19.07 8.44 9.86
CA MET A 159 18.42 7.13 9.78
C MET A 159 18.68 6.26 11.02
N ARG A 160 19.29 6.81 12.08
CA ARG A 160 19.55 6.12 13.33
C ARG A 160 18.43 6.44 14.29
N LEU A 161 17.76 5.36 14.73
CA LEU A 161 16.96 5.39 15.95
C LEU A 161 17.80 6.06 17.05
N PRO A 162 17.22 6.95 17.88
CA PRO A 162 17.88 7.28 19.14
C PRO A 162 18.13 5.95 19.85
N GLU A 163 19.38 5.68 20.24
CA GLU A 163 19.63 4.56 21.15
C GLU A 163 18.76 4.77 22.39
N PRO A 164 18.12 3.73 22.93
CA PRO A 164 17.42 3.86 24.20
C PRO A 164 18.41 4.45 25.19
N SER A 165 18.06 5.59 25.78
CA SER A 165 18.87 6.26 26.78
C SER A 165 19.22 5.24 27.86
N ALA A 166 20.49 4.87 27.92
CA ALA A 166 21.03 4.16 29.06
C ALA A 166 21.00 5.11 30.26
N GLY A 167 20.25 4.75 31.30
CA GLY A 167 20.24 5.39 32.61
C GLY A 167 18.95 6.16 32.89
N ALA A 168 18.36 6.09 34.09
CA ALA A 168 18.87 5.69 35.40
C ALA A 168 17.79 4.98 36.24
#